data_AF-A0A645IGE6-F1
#
_entry.id   AF-A0A645IGE6-F1
#
_cell.length_a   1.000
_cell.length_b   1.000
_cell.length_c   1.000
_cell.angle_alpha   90.00
_cell.angle_beta   90.00
_cell.angle_gamma   90.00
#
_symmetry.space_group_name_H-M   'P 1'
#
loop_
_entity.id
_entity.type
_entity.pdbx_description
1 polymer ?
#
loop_
_entity_poly.entity_id
_entity_poly.type
_entity_poly.pdbx_seq_one_letter_code
_entity_poly.pdbx_strand_id
1 'polypeptide(L)'
;MQQLSEELGIHRTNLSTSLSGNPTLSRLEDIARILDVKVTDLFKGDSGGVKQKKIMGFVEYDGEIFRINSIEDLVELLNKVKEK
;
A
#
# COMPACT_ATOMS: atom_id res chain seq x y z
N MET A 1 -2.86 -13.96 -9.36
CA MET A 1 -4.03 -14.64 -9.98
C MET A 1 -4.05 -16.14 -9.71
N GLN A 2 -2.96 -16.88 -9.87
CA GLN A 2 -2.90 -18.33 -9.54
C GLN A 2 -3.00 -18.59 -8.02
N GLN A 3 -2.21 -17.87 -7.22
CA GLN A 3 -2.19 -18.03 -5.77
C GLN A 3 -3.53 -17.64 -5.12
N LEU A 4 -4.15 -16.54 -5.59
CA LEU A 4 -5.45 -16.09 -5.10
C LEU A 4 -6.57 -17.13 -5.34
N SER A 5 -6.52 -17.86 -6.45
CA SER A 5 -7.51 -18.90 -6.76
C SER A 5 -7.36 -20.17 -5.94
N GLU A 6 -6.14 -20.52 -5.58
CA GLU A 6 -5.83 -21.69 -4.75
C GLU A 6 -6.26 -21.43 -3.29
N GLU A 7 -6.02 -20.22 -2.79
CA GLU A 7 -6.33 -19.83 -1.41
C GLU A 7 -7.83 -19.57 -1.19
N LEU A 8 -8.56 -19.16 -2.22
CA LEU A 8 -10.03 -19.04 -2.19
C LEU A 8 -10.75 -20.40 -2.38
N GLY A 9 -10.06 -21.45 -2.83
CA GLY A 9 -10.65 -22.78 -3.09
C GLY A 9 -11.59 -22.83 -4.31
N ILE A 10 -11.38 -21.95 -5.31
CA ILE A 10 -12.35 -21.72 -6.39
C ILE A 10 -11.61 -21.72 -7.71
N HIS A 11 -12.11 -22.52 -8.66
CA HIS A 11 -11.54 -22.60 -10.01
C HIS A 11 -11.38 -21.21 -10.64
N ARG A 12 -10.19 -20.95 -11.19
CA ARG A 12 -9.76 -19.71 -11.89
C ARG A 12 -10.84 -19.10 -12.79
N THR A 13 -11.58 -19.94 -13.48
CA THR A 13 -12.68 -19.57 -14.39
C THR A 13 -13.87 -18.95 -13.65
N ASN A 14 -14.27 -19.51 -12.50
CA ASN A 14 -15.37 -18.95 -11.69
C ASN A 14 -15.00 -17.61 -11.05
N LEU A 15 -13.74 -17.40 -10.69
CA LEU A 15 -13.27 -16.12 -10.15
C LEU A 15 -13.28 -15.02 -11.21
N SER A 16 -12.82 -15.34 -12.44
CA SER A 16 -12.89 -14.39 -13.56
C SER A 16 -14.33 -14.01 -13.91
N THR A 17 -15.24 -14.99 -13.98
CA THR A 17 -16.66 -14.73 -14.28
C THR A 17 -17.37 -13.97 -13.15
N SER A 18 -17.04 -14.26 -11.89
CA SER A 18 -17.62 -13.57 -10.72
C SER A 18 -17.13 -12.13 -10.57
N LEU A 19 -15.89 -11.83 -10.96
CA LEU A 19 -15.37 -10.45 -10.98
C LEU A 19 -15.92 -9.64 -12.17
N SER A 20 -16.17 -10.28 -13.32
CA SER A 20 -16.73 -9.62 -14.51
C SER A 20 -18.26 -9.44 -14.44
N GLY A 21 -18.96 -10.18 -13.59
CA GLY A 21 -20.42 -10.17 -13.43
C GLY A 21 -20.86 -9.71 -12.05
N ASN A 22 -20.61 -8.44 -11.71
CA ASN A 22 -21.10 -7.75 -10.50
C ASN A 22 -21.01 -8.59 -9.20
N PRO A 23 -19.82 -8.71 -8.59
CA PRO A 23 -19.62 -9.56 -7.41
C PRO A 23 -20.49 -9.11 -6.22
N THR A 24 -20.94 -10.08 -5.42
CA THR A 24 -21.72 -9.80 -4.19
C THR A 24 -20.83 -9.18 -3.10
N LEU A 25 -21.43 -8.40 -2.19
CA LEU A 25 -20.71 -7.74 -1.08
C LEU A 25 -19.93 -8.73 -0.20
N SER A 26 -20.55 -9.86 0.15
CA SER A 26 -19.89 -10.94 0.91
C SER A 26 -18.63 -11.45 0.21
N ARG A 27 -18.61 -11.45 -1.13
CA ARG A 27 -17.45 -11.90 -1.89
C ARG A 27 -16.32 -10.87 -1.89
N LEU A 28 -16.68 -9.59 -1.95
CA LEU A 28 -15.72 -8.50 -1.82
C LEU A 28 -15.12 -8.45 -0.41
N GLU A 29 -15.90 -8.77 0.63
CA GLU A 29 -15.43 -8.92 2.02
C GLU A 29 -14.43 -10.06 2.18
N ASP A 30 -14.69 -11.23 1.58
CA ASP A 30 -13.76 -12.35 1.62
C ASP A 30 -12.44 -12.04 0.90
N ILE A 31 -12.52 -11.38 -0.27
CA ILE A 31 -11.32 -10.94 -1.00
C ILE A 31 -10.52 -9.92 -0.18
N ALA A 32 -11.20 -8.94 0.43
CA ALA A 32 -10.57 -7.93 1.28
C ALA A 32 -9.88 -8.56 2.49
N ARG A 33 -10.52 -9.56 3.12
CA ARG A 33 -9.94 -10.31 4.26
C ARG A 33 -8.68 -11.06 3.86
N ILE A 34 -8.67 -11.73 2.71
CA ILE A 34 -7.50 -12.49 2.23
C ILE A 34 -6.34 -11.55 1.86
N LEU A 35 -6.65 -10.37 1.32
CA LEU A 35 -5.66 -9.36 0.98
C LEU A 35 -5.24 -8.49 2.18
N ASP A 36 -5.83 -8.69 3.35
CA ASP A 36 -5.66 -7.86 4.57
C ASP A 36 -5.86 -6.35 4.31
N VAL A 37 -6.87 -6.01 3.51
CA VAL A 37 -7.25 -4.62 3.18
C VAL A 37 -8.71 -4.38 3.52
N LYS A 38 -9.14 -3.11 3.54
CA LYS A 38 -10.57 -2.82 3.69
C LYS A 38 -11.27 -3.05 2.35
N VAL A 39 -12.54 -3.44 2.39
CA VAL A 39 -13.37 -3.61 1.18
C VAL A 39 -13.38 -2.35 0.32
N THR A 40 -13.36 -1.17 0.95
CA THR A 40 -13.26 0.13 0.26
C THR A 40 -11.97 0.30 -0.55
N ASP A 41 -10.90 -0.40 -0.20
CA ASP A 41 -9.61 -0.33 -0.90
C ASP A 41 -9.63 -1.13 -2.21
N LEU A 42 -10.55 -2.10 -2.37
CA LEU A 42 -10.73 -2.86 -3.61
C LEU A 42 -11.29 -2.01 -4.77
N PHE A 43 -11.97 -0.91 -4.42
CA PHE A 43 -12.63 0.00 -5.38
C PHE A 43 -11.82 1.25 -5.67
N LYS A 44 -10.75 1.45 -4.92
CA LYS A 44 -9.78 2.44 -5.30
C LYS A 44 -9.03 1.83 -6.49
N GLY A 45 -9.14 2.44 -7.68
CA GLY A 45 -8.29 2.08 -8.82
C GLY A 45 -6.80 2.20 -8.46
N ASP A 46 -5.90 2.16 -9.44
CA ASP A 46 -4.44 2.31 -9.26
C ASP A 46 -4.00 3.66 -8.59
N SER A 47 -4.96 4.42 -8.09
CA SER A 47 -4.86 5.59 -7.24
C SER A 47 -5.20 5.36 -5.76
N GLY A 48 -5.39 4.13 -5.25
CA GLY A 48 -5.67 3.97 -3.83
C GLY A 48 -5.19 2.73 -3.09
N GLY A 49 -3.89 2.48 -3.20
CA GLY A 49 -3.13 2.70 -1.97
C GLY A 49 -3.05 4.21 -1.77
N VAL A 50 -3.29 4.75 -0.59
CA VAL A 50 -2.83 6.11 -0.25
C VAL A 50 -1.45 6.22 -0.91
N LYS A 51 -1.27 7.08 -1.92
CA LYS A 51 0.08 7.55 -2.24
C LYS A 51 0.48 8.28 -0.97
N GLN A 52 0.85 7.53 0.05
CA GLN A 52 1.66 8.03 1.14
C GLN A 52 2.78 8.61 0.33
N LYS A 53 2.83 9.94 0.25
CA LYS A 53 3.92 10.65 -0.39
C LYS A 53 5.14 10.10 0.34
N LYS A 54 5.76 9.07 -0.24
CA LYS A 54 6.84 8.34 0.40
C LYS A 54 7.99 9.29 0.19
N ILE A 55 8.14 10.20 1.14
CA ILE A 55 9.23 11.16 1.13
C ILE A 55 10.47 10.30 1.05
N MET A 56 11.23 10.46 -0.02
CA MET A 56 12.51 9.81 -0.19
C MET A 56 13.45 10.90 -0.67
N GLY A 57 14.33 11.31 0.23
CA GLY A 57 15.32 12.34 -0.02
C GLY A 57 16.64 11.96 0.64
N PHE A 58 17.71 12.52 0.11
CA PHE A 58 19.01 12.49 0.76
C PHE A 58 19.44 13.94 0.96
N VAL A 59 19.93 14.25 2.15
CA VAL A 59 20.46 15.57 2.49
C VAL A 59 21.88 15.37 3.00
N GLU A 60 22.85 16.07 2.41
CA GLU A 60 24.22 16.08 2.91
C GLU A 60 24.43 17.33 3.77
N TYR A 61 24.97 17.14 4.97
CA TYR A 61 25.33 18.23 5.87
C TYR A 61 26.63 17.88 6.60
N ASP A 62 27.60 18.79 6.58
CA ASP A 62 28.92 18.61 7.23
C ASP A 62 29.66 17.34 6.78
N GLY A 63 29.45 16.91 5.53
CA GLY A 63 30.05 15.69 4.94
C GLY A 63 29.33 14.38 5.30
N GLU A 64 28.24 14.43 6.07
CA GLU A 64 27.40 13.28 6.39
C GLU A 64 26.12 13.27 5.54
N ILE A 65 25.77 12.11 4.97
CA ILE A 65 24.55 11.91 4.16
C ILE A 65 23.44 11.37 5.05
N PHE A 66 22.35 12.14 5.17
CA PHE A 66 21.14 11.79 5.89
C PHE A 66 20.06 11.33 4.92
N ARG A 67 19.54 10.13 5.16
CA ARG A 67 18.42 9.58 4.40
C ARG A 67 17.10 9.99 5.06
N ILE A 68 16.22 10.60 4.27
CA ILE A 68 14.89 11.05 4.69
C ILE A 68 13.85 10.14 4.07
N ASN A 69 13.13 9.41 4.91
CA ASN A 69 12.00 8.56 4.54
C ASN A 69 10.65 9.08 5.09
N SER A 70 10.68 10.11 5.94
CA SER A 70 9.51 10.65 6.65
C SER A 70 9.64 12.16 6.91
N ILE A 71 8.57 12.79 7.40
CA ILE A 71 8.62 14.18 7.89
C ILE A 71 9.40 14.27 9.21
N GLU A 72 9.34 13.23 10.05
CA GLU A 72 10.05 13.16 11.33
C GLU A 72 11.56 13.20 11.12
N ASP A 73 12.06 12.51 10.10
CA ASP A 73 13.48 12.51 9.71
C ASP A 73 13.96 13.94 9.35
N LEU A 74 13.10 14.77 8.76
CA LEU A 74 13.41 16.18 8.48
C LEU A 74 13.52 17.02 9.76
N VAL A 75 12.64 16.76 10.73
CA VAL A 75 12.64 17.47 12.02
C VAL A 75 13.89 17.10 12.83
N GLU A 76 14.27 15.82 12.85
CA GLU A 76 15.51 15.37 13.48
C GLU A 76 16.74 16.02 12.87
N LEU A 77 16.81 16.08 11.54
CA LEU A 77 17.92 16.75 10.85
C LEU A 77 17.98 18.24 11.23
N LEU A 78 16.83 18.93 11.24
CA LEU A 78 16.75 20.34 11.63
C LEU A 78 17.23 20.59 13.06
N ASN A 79 16.90 19.71 14.02
CA ASN A 79 17.36 19.84 15.40
C ASN A 79 18.87 19.64 15.51
N LYS A 80 19.43 18.62 14.84
CA LYS A 80 20.89 18.39 14.78
C LYS A 80 21.65 19.59 14.22
N VAL A 81 21.11 20.23 13.19
CA VAL A 81 21.72 21.41 12.56
C VAL A 81 21.62 22.66 13.46
N LYS A 82 20.60 22.76 14.32
CA LYS A 82 20.39 23.90 15.22
C LYS A 82 21.15 23.82 16.54
N GLU A 83 21.47 22.61 17.01
CA GLU A 83 22.22 22.39 18.25
C GLU A 83 23.75 22.49 18.08
N LYS A 84 24.25 22.53 16.83
CA LYS A 84 25.63 22.87 16.50
C LYS A 84 25.78 24.38 16.27
#